data_AF-A0A142XXH3-F1
#
_entry.id   AF-A0A142XXH3-F1
#
_cell.length_a   1.000
_cell.length_b   1.000
_cell.length_c   1.000
_cell.angle_alpha   90.00
_cell.angle_beta   90.00
_cell.angle_gamma   90.00
#
_symmetry.space_group_name_H-M   'P 1'
#
loop_
_entity.id
_entity.type
_entity.pdbx_description
1 polymer ?
#
loop_
_entity_poly.entity_id
_entity_poly.type
_entity_poly.pdbx_seq_one_letter_code
_entity_poly.pdbx_strand_id
1 'polypeptide(L)'
;MFNTVPNRSRRHSLALLLVGGLCAVGCDQSANRIAQHEPNLLYSHSLEIAEDLPLEQPTRDAQDLLIEWFGTLNDPKLPPIFESDYPDLISLENLKMAAGMPPASAEPGATGLYRQQCASCHGESGQGRGPVAASQNPYPREFRHGIFKYKSTSRTGKPLKSDLKGILLEGLGDSQMPKFTKLSDKQLDALVDYVIFLSIRGEFERKLLYTAAYDLDLEEGRLYNASLKVAGAESPSPELKEQLDLAEELLIDIADSWAEAEDKVEEPEMPDFPLFGSETDENKAQLAESIEKGKKLFVGNDAACAKCHGESAKGDGPQAPDYDDWTKDWTAKIGIKPTDTEELLPLLARGGLKPQPLKPRNIVAGYFRGGREPIDLYRRIRYGIPGATMPAAALSQGEGLPGLTNDDLWHLVNYILSIAEIPAPAPAEGAVSVAPEAPATTAAK
;
A
#
# COMPACT_ATOMS: atom_id res chain seq x y z
N MET A 1 60.21 -65.36 -24.34
CA MET A 1 61.20 -64.27 -24.41
C MET A 1 60.63 -63.10 -23.62
N PHE A 2 60.66 -63.14 -22.28
CA PHE A 2 61.75 -62.68 -21.40
C PHE A 2 62.31 -61.29 -21.74
N ASN A 3 61.90 -60.29 -20.96
CA ASN A 3 62.78 -59.37 -20.23
C ASN A 3 61.90 -58.47 -19.32
N THR A 4 61.85 -58.67 -18.01
CA THR A 4 62.80 -58.36 -16.90
C THR A 4 62.33 -57.15 -16.10
N VAL A 5 62.12 -57.39 -14.81
CA VAL A 5 61.74 -56.47 -13.71
C VAL A 5 63.01 -55.84 -13.11
N PRO A 6 62.94 -54.68 -12.42
CA PRO A 6 63.17 -54.67 -10.95
C PRO A 6 62.23 -53.69 -10.23
N ASN A 7 61.34 -54.13 -9.33
CA ASN A 7 61.52 -54.30 -7.88
C ASN A 7 62.03 -53.05 -7.12
N ARG A 8 61.16 -52.41 -6.32
CA ARG A 8 61.54 -51.95 -4.97
C ARG A 8 60.36 -51.72 -4.00
N SER A 9 60.42 -52.52 -2.93
CA SER A 9 60.05 -52.28 -1.52
C SER A 9 58.61 -51.96 -1.12
N ARG A 10 58.01 -52.94 -0.43
CA ARG A 10 57.00 -52.75 0.62
C ARG A 10 57.54 -51.91 1.77
N ARG A 11 56.75 -50.94 2.25
CA ARG A 11 56.66 -50.57 3.67
C ARG A 11 55.18 -50.37 4.01
N HIS A 12 54.65 -51.24 4.87
CA HIS A 12 53.45 -50.95 5.65
C HIS A 12 53.85 -49.97 6.75
N SER A 13 53.06 -48.92 6.97
CA SER A 13 52.78 -48.36 8.28
C SER A 13 51.72 -47.26 8.22
N LEU A 14 50.69 -47.46 9.04
CA LEU A 14 49.85 -46.51 9.76
C LEU A 14 49.02 -45.47 9.00
N ALA A 15 47.72 -45.57 9.25
CA ALA A 15 46.70 -44.56 9.05
C ALA A 15 47.06 -43.22 9.71
N LEU A 16 46.79 -42.13 9.00
CA LEU A 16 46.38 -40.86 9.61
C LEU A 16 45.34 -40.20 8.69
N LEU A 17 44.11 -40.10 9.20
CA LEU A 17 43.04 -39.27 8.63
C LEU A 17 43.49 -37.81 8.66
N LEU A 18 43.69 -37.22 7.48
CA LEU A 18 43.75 -35.77 7.30
C LEU A 18 42.46 -35.32 6.61
N VAL A 19 41.42 -35.15 7.42
CA VAL A 19 40.31 -34.25 7.10
C VAL A 19 40.85 -32.85 7.42
N GLY A 20 41.09 -32.06 6.38
CA GLY A 20 41.69 -30.73 6.52
C GLY A 20 41.14 -29.75 5.48
N GLY A 21 40.09 -29.03 5.87
CA GLY A 21 39.89 -27.62 5.48
C GLY A 21 39.34 -27.32 4.09
N LEU A 22 38.07 -27.62 3.83
CA LEU A 22 37.24 -26.70 3.05
C LEU A 22 36.61 -25.71 4.03
N CYS A 23 37.29 -24.59 4.29
CA CYS A 23 36.67 -23.47 4.99
C CYS A 23 35.71 -22.76 4.03
N ALA A 24 34.47 -22.62 4.47
CA ALA A 24 33.35 -22.03 3.78
C ALA A 24 33.61 -20.56 3.42
N VAL A 25 33.72 -20.29 2.11
CA VAL A 25 33.46 -18.96 1.54
C VAL A 25 32.43 -19.20 0.46
N GLY A 26 31.14 -19.08 0.82
CA GLY A 26 30.07 -19.29 -0.16
C GLY A 26 28.64 -19.45 0.36
N CYS A 27 28.42 -19.64 1.67
CA CYS A 27 27.05 -19.79 2.21
C CYS A 27 26.35 -18.48 2.56
N ASP A 28 27.05 -17.35 2.58
CA ASP A 28 26.52 -16.08 3.09
C ASP A 28 25.64 -15.34 2.05
N GLN A 29 26.04 -15.34 0.76
CA GLN A 29 25.25 -14.69 -0.30
C GLN A 29 23.91 -15.39 -0.56
N SER A 30 23.80 -16.71 -0.37
CA SER A 30 22.54 -17.43 -0.54
C SER A 30 21.55 -17.15 0.58
N ALA A 31 22.02 -17.03 1.84
CA ALA A 31 21.17 -16.71 2.97
C ALA A 31 20.64 -15.27 2.87
N ASN A 32 21.48 -14.33 2.42
CA ASN A 32 21.08 -12.93 2.20
C ASN A 32 20.06 -12.76 1.06
N ARG A 33 20.13 -13.58 -0.02
CA ARG A 33 19.11 -13.56 -1.08
C ARG A 33 17.74 -14.10 -0.65
N ILE A 34 17.70 -15.03 0.31
CA ILE A 34 16.44 -15.65 0.79
C ILE A 34 15.63 -14.68 1.69
N ALA A 35 16.29 -13.67 2.26
CA ALA A 35 15.64 -12.69 3.14
C ALA A 35 15.35 -11.34 2.47
N GLN A 36 15.42 -11.22 1.14
CA GLN A 36 15.14 -9.97 0.44
C GLN A 36 13.67 -9.79 0.13
N HIS A 37 13.21 -8.54 0.17
CA HIS A 37 11.92 -8.17 -0.39
C HIS A 37 11.92 -8.49 -1.89
N GLU A 38 10.81 -9.01 -2.39
CA GLU A 38 10.66 -9.37 -3.79
C GLU A 38 10.71 -8.12 -4.68
N PRO A 39 11.51 -8.13 -5.76
CA PRO A 39 11.56 -7.03 -6.71
C PRO A 39 10.21 -6.82 -7.42
N ASN A 40 9.93 -5.60 -7.84
CA ASN A 40 8.73 -5.27 -8.62
C ASN A 40 8.86 -5.65 -10.11
N LEU A 41 9.09 -6.94 -10.36
CA LEU A 41 9.27 -7.51 -11.71
C LEU A 41 8.09 -7.23 -12.63
N LEU A 42 6.86 -7.20 -12.09
CA LEU A 42 5.67 -6.87 -12.86
C LEU A 42 5.72 -5.44 -13.39
N TYR A 43 6.01 -4.48 -12.51
CA TYR A 43 6.05 -3.08 -12.90
C TYR A 43 7.25 -2.77 -13.81
N SER A 44 8.43 -3.31 -13.47
CA SER A 44 9.61 -3.23 -14.34
C SER A 44 9.29 -3.74 -15.74
N HIS A 45 8.74 -4.95 -15.88
CA HIS A 45 8.39 -5.49 -17.19
C HIS A 45 7.28 -4.70 -17.91
N SER A 46 6.33 -4.12 -17.17
CA SER A 46 5.32 -3.25 -17.79
C SER A 46 5.94 -1.99 -18.40
N LEU A 47 6.98 -1.43 -17.77
CA LEU A 47 7.73 -0.30 -18.31
C LEU A 47 8.60 -0.72 -19.50
N GLU A 48 9.21 -1.91 -19.46
CA GLU A 48 9.95 -2.46 -20.61
C GLU A 48 9.06 -2.57 -21.86
N ILE A 49 7.81 -3.00 -21.69
CA ILE A 49 6.83 -3.07 -22.79
C ILE A 49 6.41 -1.68 -23.26
N ALA A 50 6.20 -0.74 -22.32
CA ALA A 50 5.74 0.61 -22.64
C ALA A 50 6.78 1.40 -23.45
N GLU A 51 8.05 1.33 -23.05
CA GLU A 51 9.13 2.14 -23.61
C GLU A 51 10.04 1.37 -24.59
N ASP A 52 9.86 0.06 -24.74
CA ASP A 52 10.71 -0.80 -25.57
C ASP A 52 12.21 -0.73 -25.19
N LEU A 53 12.48 -0.69 -23.88
CA LEU A 53 13.82 -0.57 -23.29
C LEU A 53 14.09 -1.68 -22.27
N PRO A 54 15.34 -2.20 -22.18
CA PRO A 54 15.68 -3.23 -21.20
C PRO A 54 15.83 -2.64 -19.79
N LEU A 55 15.05 -3.13 -18.81
CA LEU A 55 15.10 -2.67 -17.42
C LEU A 55 15.70 -3.68 -16.45
N GLU A 56 16.33 -4.75 -16.93
CA GLU A 56 16.98 -5.74 -16.07
C GLU A 56 18.08 -5.12 -15.18
N GLN A 57 18.94 -4.26 -15.75
CA GLN A 57 19.99 -3.60 -14.97
C GLN A 57 19.43 -2.54 -14.00
N PRO A 58 18.54 -1.60 -14.42
CA PRO A 58 17.83 -0.71 -13.51
C PRO A 58 17.09 -1.43 -12.37
N THR A 59 16.49 -2.60 -12.64
CA THR A 59 15.82 -3.41 -11.61
C THR A 59 16.80 -3.90 -10.57
N ARG A 60 17.99 -4.35 -10.97
CA ARG A 60 19.06 -4.78 -10.06
C ARG A 60 19.60 -3.60 -9.25
N ASP A 61 19.87 -2.48 -9.91
CA ASP A 61 20.34 -1.24 -9.29
C ASP A 61 19.35 -0.75 -8.22
N ALA A 62 18.05 -0.74 -8.53
CA ALA A 62 17.01 -0.40 -7.57
C ALA A 62 16.99 -1.38 -6.39
N GLN A 63 17.13 -2.70 -6.61
CA GLN A 63 17.20 -3.65 -5.49
C GLN A 63 18.41 -3.45 -4.60
N ASP A 64 19.59 -3.23 -5.18
CA ASP A 64 20.82 -3.01 -4.40
C ASP A 64 20.67 -1.78 -3.50
N LEU A 65 20.10 -0.69 -4.03
CA LEU A 65 19.83 0.51 -3.26
C LEU A 65 18.75 0.30 -2.19
N LEU A 66 17.67 -0.42 -2.51
CA LEU A 66 16.61 -0.76 -1.55
C LEU A 66 17.14 -1.61 -0.39
N ILE A 67 18.00 -2.60 -0.66
CA ILE A 67 18.64 -3.41 0.38
C ILE A 67 19.52 -2.55 1.26
N GLU A 68 20.22 -1.59 0.68
CA GLU A 68 21.10 -0.70 1.41
C GLU A 68 20.32 0.23 2.34
N TRP A 69 19.31 0.92 1.81
CA TRP A 69 18.59 1.98 2.51
C TRP A 69 17.47 1.46 3.40
N PHE A 70 16.74 0.43 2.96
CA PHE A 70 15.59 -0.12 3.67
C PHE A 70 15.89 -1.48 4.33
N GLY A 71 17.05 -2.07 4.05
CA GLY A 71 17.43 -3.36 4.63
C GLY A 71 16.70 -4.55 4.00
N THR A 72 16.59 -5.62 4.79
CA THR A 72 16.03 -6.90 4.37
C THR A 72 14.74 -7.21 5.13
N LEU A 73 14.05 -8.30 4.77
CA LEU A 73 12.86 -8.77 5.49
C LEU A 73 13.16 -9.11 6.96
N ASN A 74 14.42 -9.45 7.27
CA ASN A 74 14.84 -9.85 8.61
C ASN A 74 15.60 -8.76 9.38
N ASP A 75 16.11 -7.76 8.69
CA ASP A 75 16.88 -6.65 9.24
C ASP A 75 16.43 -5.36 8.55
N PRO A 76 15.26 -4.80 8.93
CA PRO A 76 14.76 -3.57 8.33
C PRO A 76 15.61 -2.38 8.77
N LYS A 77 15.80 -1.43 7.87
CA LYS A 77 16.50 -0.17 8.11
C LYS A 77 15.63 1.01 7.71
N LEU A 78 15.90 2.15 8.31
CA LEU A 78 15.38 3.42 7.84
C LEU A 78 16.50 4.14 7.09
N PRO A 79 16.21 4.74 5.91
CA PRO A 79 17.17 5.61 5.23
C PRO A 79 17.56 6.78 6.16
N PRO A 80 18.81 7.29 6.10
CA PRO A 80 19.30 8.30 7.05
C PRO A 80 18.39 9.53 7.20
N ILE A 81 17.75 9.98 6.12
CA ILE A 81 16.85 11.13 6.12
C ILE A 81 15.62 10.96 7.03
N PHE A 82 15.19 9.73 7.31
CA PHE A 82 14.09 9.49 8.25
C PHE A 82 14.50 9.74 9.69
N GLU A 83 15.78 9.59 10.03
CA GLU A 83 16.28 9.89 11.38
C GLU A 83 16.43 11.40 11.60
N SER A 84 16.75 12.17 10.55
CA SER A 84 16.94 13.62 10.64
C SER A 84 15.66 14.41 10.43
N ASP A 85 14.91 14.12 9.37
CA ASP A 85 13.88 15.02 8.83
C ASP A 85 12.46 14.48 9.09
N TYR A 86 12.31 13.16 9.28
CA TYR A 86 11.01 12.50 9.50
C TYR A 86 10.98 11.57 10.73
N PRO A 87 11.45 12.01 11.91
CA PRO A 87 11.66 11.13 13.08
C PRO A 87 10.37 10.48 13.60
N ASP A 88 9.22 11.11 13.40
CA ASP A 88 7.93 10.64 13.90
C ASP A 88 7.14 9.80 12.87
N LEU A 89 7.60 9.75 11.62
CA LEU A 89 6.88 9.10 10.53
C LEU A 89 6.87 7.57 10.70
N ILE A 90 8.00 6.95 11.05
CA ILE A 90 8.11 5.51 11.29
C ILE A 90 9.04 5.26 12.49
N SER A 91 8.58 4.46 13.47
CA SER A 91 9.44 4.04 14.58
C SER A 91 10.28 2.81 14.21
N LEU A 92 11.60 2.89 14.36
CA LEU A 92 12.50 1.75 14.15
C LEU A 92 12.22 0.58 15.10
N GLU A 93 11.78 0.86 16.32
CA GLU A 93 11.36 -0.18 17.29
C GLU A 93 10.14 -0.94 16.76
N ASN A 94 9.15 -0.22 16.23
CA ASN A 94 7.97 -0.78 15.61
C ASN A 94 8.32 -1.65 14.38
N LEU A 95 9.25 -1.18 13.54
CA LEU A 95 9.74 -1.98 12.40
C LEU A 95 10.38 -3.28 12.84
N LYS A 96 11.23 -3.25 13.88
CA LYS A 96 11.89 -4.46 14.41
C LYS A 96 10.90 -5.46 14.99
N MET A 97 9.79 -4.99 15.57
CA MET A 97 8.71 -5.86 16.04
C MET A 97 7.92 -6.49 14.87
N ALA A 98 7.67 -5.73 13.80
CA ALA A 98 6.88 -6.18 12.68
C ALA A 98 7.63 -7.10 11.70
N ALA A 99 8.88 -6.76 11.39
CA ALA A 99 9.76 -7.48 10.48
C ALA A 99 10.41 -8.70 11.15
N GLY A 100 11.09 -9.55 10.38
CA GLY A 100 11.78 -10.73 10.92
C GLY A 100 10.99 -12.02 10.81
N MET A 101 11.65 -13.11 11.17
CA MET A 101 11.00 -14.41 11.29
C MET A 101 10.26 -14.50 12.64
N PRO A 102 9.02 -15.00 12.67
CA PRO A 102 8.31 -15.26 13.91
C PRO A 102 9.13 -16.18 14.81
N PRO A 103 9.28 -15.89 16.11
CA PRO A 103 9.99 -16.79 17.01
C PRO A 103 9.25 -18.13 17.12
N ALA A 104 10.01 -19.22 17.29
CA ALA A 104 9.45 -20.56 17.44
C ALA A 104 8.60 -20.73 18.72
N SER A 105 8.77 -19.84 19.71
CA SER A 105 8.00 -19.77 20.95
C SER A 105 7.61 -18.32 21.25
N ALA A 106 6.34 -18.08 21.57
CA ALA A 106 5.79 -16.74 21.77
C ALA A 106 6.05 -16.23 23.21
N GLU A 107 6.89 -15.20 23.33
CA GLU A 107 7.08 -14.36 24.53
C GLU A 107 7.21 -12.88 24.09
N PRO A 108 7.02 -11.89 24.99
CA PRO A 108 7.01 -10.45 24.67
C PRO A 108 8.32 -9.95 24.03
N GLY A 109 8.20 -9.19 22.92
CA GLY A 109 9.33 -8.81 22.04
C GLY A 109 9.38 -9.61 20.73
N ALA A 110 8.35 -10.41 20.45
CA ALA A 110 8.23 -11.23 19.24
C ALA A 110 8.36 -10.40 17.95
N THR A 111 9.37 -10.73 17.16
CA THR A 111 9.57 -10.24 15.80
C THR A 111 8.64 -10.96 14.82
N GLY A 112 8.54 -10.47 13.59
CA GLY A 112 7.80 -11.12 12.50
C GLY A 112 6.29 -11.01 12.65
N LEU A 113 5.78 -10.00 13.34
CA LEU A 113 4.34 -9.80 13.50
C LEU A 113 3.63 -9.69 12.15
N TYR A 114 4.19 -8.97 11.17
CA TYR A 114 3.60 -8.85 9.84
C TYR A 114 3.51 -10.20 9.11
N ARG A 115 4.55 -11.04 9.22
CA ARG A 115 4.53 -12.38 8.64
C ARG A 115 3.45 -13.27 9.25
N GLN A 116 3.20 -13.14 10.55
CA GLN A 116 2.16 -13.89 11.25
C GLN A 116 0.75 -13.44 10.87
N GLN A 117 0.55 -12.13 10.68
CA GLN A 117 -0.79 -11.54 10.60
C GLN A 117 -1.23 -11.15 9.18
N CYS A 118 -0.29 -10.78 8.30
CA CYS A 118 -0.60 -10.05 7.06
C CYS A 118 -0.04 -10.72 5.80
N ALA A 119 1.16 -11.29 5.86
CA ALA A 119 1.90 -11.72 4.67
C ALA A 119 1.22 -12.86 3.87
N SER A 120 0.37 -13.68 4.50
CA SER A 120 -0.38 -14.72 3.80
C SER A 120 -1.28 -14.15 2.68
N CYS A 121 -1.84 -12.96 2.91
CA CYS A 121 -2.67 -12.23 1.96
C CYS A 121 -1.87 -11.15 1.22
N HIS A 122 -1.19 -10.27 1.96
CA HIS A 122 -0.53 -9.09 1.37
C HIS A 122 0.86 -9.39 0.78
N GLY A 123 1.43 -10.58 1.02
CA GLY A 123 2.78 -10.93 0.62
C GLY A 123 3.85 -10.28 1.50
N GLU A 124 5.05 -10.86 1.57
CA GLU A 124 6.11 -10.39 2.49
C GLU A 124 6.65 -8.99 2.13
N SER A 125 6.48 -8.56 0.88
CA SER A 125 6.92 -7.25 0.37
C SER A 125 5.76 -6.28 0.18
N GLY A 126 4.58 -6.61 0.73
CA GLY A 126 3.37 -5.82 0.57
C GLY A 126 2.77 -5.88 -0.82
N GLN A 127 3.16 -6.87 -1.65
CA GLN A 127 2.83 -6.96 -3.07
C GLN A 127 1.37 -7.35 -3.40
N GLY A 128 0.50 -7.47 -2.38
CA GLY A 128 -0.90 -7.86 -2.55
C GLY A 128 -1.13 -9.28 -3.09
N ARG A 129 -0.06 -10.10 -3.20
CA ARG A 129 -0.10 -11.45 -3.78
C ARG A 129 0.53 -12.53 -2.90
N GLY A 130 0.22 -12.50 -1.61
CA GLY A 130 0.58 -13.59 -0.71
C GLY A 130 0.00 -14.94 -1.16
N PRO A 131 0.43 -16.07 -0.56
CA PRO A 131 0.05 -17.42 -1.00
C PRO A 131 -1.46 -17.67 -1.15
N VAL A 132 -2.32 -16.95 -0.41
CA VAL A 132 -3.78 -17.09 -0.54
C VAL A 132 -4.45 -16.00 -1.37
N ALA A 133 -3.71 -14.98 -1.80
CA ALA A 133 -4.27 -13.79 -2.45
C ALA A 133 -5.06 -14.09 -3.72
N ALA A 134 -4.59 -15.04 -4.55
CA ALA A 134 -5.19 -15.36 -5.84
C ALA A 134 -6.64 -15.90 -5.74
N SER A 135 -7.03 -16.44 -4.57
CA SER A 135 -8.40 -16.92 -4.31
C SER A 135 -9.30 -15.89 -3.62
N GLN A 136 -8.79 -14.70 -3.33
CA GLN A 136 -9.55 -13.64 -2.67
C GLN A 136 -10.34 -12.82 -3.69
N ASN A 137 -11.53 -12.37 -3.29
CA ASN A 137 -12.29 -11.38 -4.03
C ASN A 137 -12.89 -10.38 -3.03
N PRO A 138 -12.41 -9.13 -3.02
CA PRO A 138 -11.35 -8.55 -3.85
C PRO A 138 -9.97 -9.09 -3.47
N TYR A 139 -8.99 -8.82 -4.31
CA TYR A 139 -7.59 -9.03 -3.95
C TYR A 139 -7.13 -8.18 -2.76
N PRO A 140 -6.19 -8.69 -1.94
CA PRO A 140 -5.52 -7.92 -0.91
C PRO A 140 -4.88 -6.65 -1.49
N ARG A 141 -4.80 -5.59 -0.68
CA ARG A 141 -4.16 -4.34 -1.09
C ARG A 141 -2.66 -4.58 -1.35
N GLU A 142 -2.22 -4.16 -2.53
CA GLU A 142 -0.83 -3.93 -2.88
C GLU A 142 -0.39 -2.57 -2.32
N PHE A 143 0.57 -2.59 -1.39
CA PHE A 143 1.04 -1.40 -0.67
C PHE A 143 2.10 -0.62 -1.45
N ARG A 144 2.86 -1.27 -2.33
CA ARG A 144 3.98 -0.64 -3.06
C ARG A 144 3.53 0.46 -4.02
N HIS A 145 2.24 0.54 -4.35
CA HIS A 145 1.67 1.64 -5.13
C HIS A 145 1.46 2.94 -4.35
N GLY A 146 1.45 2.91 -3.01
CA GLY A 146 1.16 4.12 -2.24
C GLY A 146 -0.28 4.61 -2.26
N ILE A 147 -1.21 3.80 -2.76
CA ILE A 147 -2.62 4.17 -2.96
C ILE A 147 -3.50 3.42 -1.95
N PHE A 148 -4.21 4.17 -1.10
CA PHE A 148 -5.09 3.62 -0.07
C PHE A 148 -6.55 4.03 -0.31
N LYS A 149 -7.46 3.05 -0.23
CA LYS A 149 -8.89 3.22 -0.55
C LYS A 149 -9.69 3.95 0.52
N TYR A 150 -9.40 3.65 1.78
CA TYR A 150 -10.20 4.04 2.95
C TYR A 150 -9.31 4.88 3.86
N LYS A 151 -9.56 6.19 3.87
CA LYS A 151 -8.71 7.20 4.52
C LYS A 151 -9.46 8.51 4.71
N SER A 152 -9.15 9.28 5.73
CA SER A 152 -9.80 10.55 6.04
C SER A 152 -9.32 11.73 5.19
N THR A 153 -8.14 11.60 4.58
CA THR A 153 -7.54 12.62 3.72
C THR A 153 -8.18 12.69 2.33
N SER A 154 -7.91 13.79 1.62
CA SER A 154 -8.32 14.03 0.24
C SER A 154 -7.89 12.91 -0.72
N ARG A 155 -8.43 12.89 -1.94
CA ARG A 155 -8.23 11.77 -2.90
C ARG A 155 -6.75 11.44 -3.11
N THR A 156 -5.87 12.42 -3.21
CA THR A 156 -4.43 12.24 -3.47
C THR A 156 -3.57 12.16 -2.19
N GLY A 157 -4.08 12.57 -1.03
CA GLY A 157 -3.32 12.54 0.23
C GLY A 157 -2.94 11.13 0.68
N LYS A 158 -1.98 10.98 1.59
CA LYS A 158 -1.69 9.68 2.23
C LYS A 158 -2.69 9.37 3.34
N PRO A 159 -2.94 8.10 3.70
CA PRO A 159 -3.77 7.80 4.87
C PRO A 159 -3.06 8.26 6.15
N LEU A 160 -3.84 8.64 7.16
CA LEU A 160 -3.29 8.85 8.49
C LEU A 160 -2.95 7.50 9.15
N LYS A 161 -2.06 7.51 10.15
CA LYS A 161 -1.83 6.32 11.00
C LYS A 161 -3.14 5.84 11.65
N SER A 162 -4.00 6.78 12.06
CA SER A 162 -5.32 6.50 12.64
C SER A 162 -6.27 5.83 11.64
N ASP A 163 -6.22 6.18 10.35
CA ASP A 163 -7.01 5.51 9.31
C ASP A 163 -6.60 4.04 9.19
N LEU A 164 -5.29 3.78 9.12
CA LEU A 164 -4.75 2.42 9.00
C LEU A 164 -5.05 1.59 10.25
N LYS A 165 -4.87 2.17 11.44
CA LYS A 165 -5.20 1.52 12.72
C LYS A 165 -6.70 1.20 12.82
N GLY A 166 -7.56 2.13 12.40
CA GLY A 166 -9.01 1.92 12.34
C GLY A 166 -9.39 0.74 11.45
N ILE A 167 -8.73 0.57 10.30
CA ILE A 167 -8.93 -0.60 9.41
C ILE A 167 -8.51 -1.90 10.11
N LEU A 168 -7.42 -1.92 10.88
CA LEU A 168 -7.01 -3.12 11.62
C LEU A 168 -8.02 -3.48 12.72
N LEU A 169 -8.60 -2.49 13.40
CA LEU A 169 -9.59 -2.71 14.46
C LEU A 169 -10.93 -3.19 13.89
N GLU A 170 -11.40 -2.55 12.81
CA GLU A 170 -12.73 -2.81 12.26
C GLU A 170 -12.77 -3.85 11.14
N GLY A 171 -11.62 -4.20 10.56
CA GLY A 171 -11.54 -5.02 9.36
C GLY A 171 -12.23 -4.35 8.17
N LEU A 172 -12.45 -5.10 7.10
CA LEU A 172 -13.20 -4.60 5.94
C LEU A 172 -14.35 -5.56 5.60
N GLY A 173 -15.58 -5.09 5.81
CA GLY A 173 -16.80 -5.85 5.56
C GLY A 173 -16.89 -6.40 4.14
N ASP A 174 -17.41 -7.64 4.04
CA ASP A 174 -17.55 -8.38 2.79
C ASP A 174 -16.21 -8.43 2.01
N SER A 175 -15.12 -8.64 2.74
CA SER A 175 -13.77 -8.96 2.28
C SER A 175 -13.15 -9.99 3.25
N GLN A 176 -11.93 -10.44 2.96
CA GLN A 176 -11.21 -11.38 3.82
C GLN A 176 -10.25 -10.68 4.80
N MET A 177 -10.28 -9.34 4.89
CA MET A 177 -9.50 -8.56 5.86
C MET A 177 -10.16 -8.62 7.25
N PRO A 178 -9.58 -9.35 8.22
CA PRO A 178 -10.21 -9.60 9.50
C PRO A 178 -10.05 -8.41 10.46
N LYS A 179 -10.68 -8.52 11.63
CA LYS A 179 -10.45 -7.64 12.78
C LYS A 179 -9.30 -8.16 13.63
N PHE A 180 -8.42 -7.27 14.09
CA PHE A 180 -7.24 -7.61 14.89
C PHE A 180 -7.40 -7.25 16.38
N THR A 181 -8.59 -7.47 16.95
CA THR A 181 -8.95 -7.08 18.34
C THR A 181 -8.17 -7.80 19.45
N LYS A 182 -7.36 -8.80 19.11
CA LYS A 182 -6.50 -9.54 20.06
C LYS A 182 -5.08 -8.98 20.16
N LEU A 183 -4.70 -8.09 19.26
CA LEU A 183 -3.39 -7.44 19.29
C LEU A 183 -3.43 -6.24 20.23
N SER A 184 -2.32 -5.98 20.94
CA SER A 184 -2.18 -4.77 21.75
C SER A 184 -2.03 -3.53 20.87
N ASP A 185 -2.25 -2.34 21.45
CA ASP A 185 -2.04 -1.08 20.74
C ASP A 185 -0.63 -0.97 20.15
N LYS A 186 0.39 -1.33 20.91
CA LYS A 186 1.78 -1.35 20.42
C LYS A 186 1.99 -2.29 19.24
N GLN A 187 1.32 -3.45 19.23
CA GLN A 187 1.37 -4.39 18.10
C GLN A 187 0.63 -3.84 16.87
N LEU A 188 -0.50 -3.16 17.06
CA LEU A 188 -1.21 -2.49 15.98
C LEU A 188 -0.37 -1.35 15.39
N ASP A 189 0.22 -0.51 16.24
CA ASP A 189 1.10 0.59 15.81
C ASP A 189 2.32 0.05 15.05
N ALA A 190 2.88 -1.09 15.49
CA ALA A 190 3.96 -1.77 14.78
C ALA A 190 3.54 -2.24 13.36
N LEU A 191 2.34 -2.79 13.22
CA LEU A 191 1.79 -3.17 11.90
C LEU A 191 1.52 -1.95 11.02
N VAL A 192 1.00 -0.86 11.60
CA VAL A 192 0.75 0.40 10.86
C VAL A 192 2.06 0.96 10.32
N ASP A 193 3.07 1.14 11.17
CA ASP A 193 4.39 1.64 10.76
C ASP A 193 5.03 0.74 9.70
N TYR A 194 4.87 -0.58 9.81
CA TYR A 194 5.41 -1.50 8.81
C TYR A 194 4.66 -1.45 7.47
N VAL A 195 3.34 -1.21 7.46
CA VAL A 195 2.58 -0.97 6.22
C VAL A 195 3.02 0.34 5.56
N ILE A 196 3.25 1.40 6.34
CA ILE A 196 3.78 2.67 5.82
C ILE A 196 5.19 2.45 5.25
N PHE A 197 6.06 1.72 5.97
CA PHE A 197 7.39 1.34 5.49
C PHE A 197 7.35 0.59 4.15
N LEU A 198 6.50 -0.44 4.02
CA LEU A 198 6.35 -1.19 2.77
C LEU A 198 5.82 -0.31 1.63
N SER A 199 4.94 0.65 1.95
CA SER A 199 4.44 1.63 0.99
C SER A 199 5.57 2.54 0.50
N ILE A 200 6.27 3.23 1.41
CA ILE A 200 7.36 4.14 1.07
C ILE A 200 8.45 3.40 0.27
N ARG A 201 8.89 2.24 0.76
CA ARG A 201 9.89 1.40 0.08
C ARG A 201 9.43 1.05 -1.34
N GLY A 202 8.18 0.62 -1.50
CA GLY A 202 7.64 0.21 -2.79
C GLY A 202 7.39 1.36 -3.77
N GLU A 203 6.95 2.51 -3.26
CA GLU A 203 6.82 3.74 -4.04
C GLU A 203 8.18 4.22 -4.54
N PHE A 204 9.19 4.16 -3.67
CA PHE A 204 10.55 4.51 -4.01
C PHE A 204 11.11 3.59 -5.10
N GLU A 205 10.93 2.28 -4.96
CA GLU A 205 11.27 1.29 -6.00
C GLU A 205 10.60 1.63 -7.34
N ARG A 206 9.32 1.97 -7.33
CA ARG A 206 8.58 2.34 -8.54
C ARG A 206 9.08 3.65 -9.15
N LYS A 207 9.38 4.66 -8.34
CA LYS A 207 9.95 5.93 -8.82
C LYS A 207 11.31 5.74 -9.44
N LEU A 208 12.18 4.95 -8.82
CA LEU A 208 13.49 4.59 -9.38
C LEU A 208 13.35 3.93 -10.76
N LEU A 209 12.46 2.94 -10.88
CA LEU A 209 12.20 2.25 -12.15
C LEU A 209 11.57 3.16 -13.21
N TYR A 210 10.65 4.04 -12.81
CA TYR A 210 10.06 5.03 -13.71
C TYR A 210 11.12 6.01 -14.22
N THR A 211 11.94 6.56 -13.31
CA THR A 211 13.03 7.47 -13.63
C THR A 211 14.02 6.82 -14.59
N ALA A 212 14.35 5.54 -14.37
CA ALA A 212 15.19 4.77 -15.28
C ALA A 212 14.57 4.57 -16.67
N ALA A 213 13.25 4.46 -16.77
CA ALA A 213 12.56 4.23 -18.04
C ALA A 213 12.33 5.52 -18.85
N TYR A 214 12.09 6.64 -18.17
CA TYR A 214 11.63 7.88 -18.82
C TYR A 214 12.59 9.06 -18.72
N ASP A 215 13.41 9.13 -17.66
CA ASP A 215 14.17 10.33 -17.33
C ASP A 215 15.70 10.13 -17.46
N LEU A 216 16.18 8.89 -17.33
CA LEU A 216 17.60 8.56 -17.47
C LEU A 216 17.93 8.10 -18.88
N ASP A 217 19.00 8.67 -19.43
CA ASP A 217 19.69 8.06 -20.57
C ASP A 217 20.50 6.86 -20.07
N LEU A 218 19.92 5.67 -20.20
CA LEU A 218 20.55 4.41 -19.80
C LEU A 218 21.76 4.04 -20.69
N GLU A 219 21.98 4.71 -21.82
CA GLU A 219 23.20 4.53 -22.63
C GLU A 219 24.39 5.27 -22.02
N GLU A 220 24.14 6.39 -21.32
CA GLU A 220 25.17 7.25 -20.73
C GLU A 220 25.37 7.01 -19.22
N GLY A 221 24.44 6.34 -18.53
CA GLY A 221 24.46 6.21 -17.07
C GLY A 221 23.82 4.94 -16.49
N ARG A 222 23.94 4.83 -15.16
CA ARG A 222 23.34 3.77 -14.33
C ARG A 222 22.49 4.44 -13.26
N LEU A 223 21.38 3.78 -12.88
CA LEU A 223 20.54 4.27 -11.79
C LEU A 223 21.31 4.24 -10.46
N TYR A 224 22.03 3.16 -10.19
CA TYR A 224 22.85 3.01 -8.99
C TYR A 224 23.97 2.00 -9.22
N ASN A 225 25.20 2.36 -8.86
CA ASN A 225 26.34 1.46 -8.98
C ASN A 225 27.09 1.31 -7.65
N ALA A 226 26.70 0.29 -6.86
CA ALA A 226 27.33 -0.03 -5.59
C ALA A 226 28.86 -0.28 -5.69
N SER A 227 29.38 -0.66 -6.87
CA SER A 227 30.83 -0.90 -7.05
C SER A 227 31.68 0.38 -7.01
N LEU A 228 31.06 1.55 -7.16
CA LEU A 228 31.72 2.85 -7.01
C LEU A 228 32.05 3.17 -5.54
N LYS A 229 31.54 2.38 -4.59
CA LYS A 229 31.85 2.53 -3.17
C LYS A 229 33.25 2.05 -2.86
N VAL A 230 34.09 3.00 -2.46
CA VAL A 230 35.46 2.72 -2.00
C VAL A 230 35.47 2.63 -0.47
N ALA A 231 35.81 1.46 0.05
CA ALA A 231 35.92 1.25 1.49
C ALA A 231 36.96 2.21 2.11
N GLY A 232 36.54 2.97 3.12
CA GLY A 232 37.39 3.96 3.80
C GLY A 232 37.52 5.31 3.10
N ALA A 233 36.80 5.56 2.00
CA ALA A 233 36.69 6.90 1.44
C ALA A 233 35.84 7.80 2.34
N GLU A 234 36.26 9.06 2.52
CA GLU A 234 35.52 10.07 3.29
C GLU A 234 34.26 10.56 2.58
N SER A 235 34.17 10.38 1.27
CA SER A 235 33.03 10.82 0.44
C SER A 235 32.87 9.92 -0.79
N PRO A 236 31.64 9.79 -1.34
CA PRO A 236 31.38 9.06 -2.57
C PRO A 236 32.09 9.71 -3.77
N SER A 237 32.33 8.94 -4.84
CA SER A 237 32.77 9.50 -6.13
C SER A 237 31.72 10.50 -6.66
N PRO A 238 32.09 11.46 -7.54
CA PRO A 238 31.13 12.40 -8.11
C PRO A 238 29.93 11.70 -8.78
N GLU A 239 30.19 10.62 -9.53
CA GLU A 239 29.17 9.81 -10.19
C GLU A 239 28.23 9.12 -9.18
N LEU A 240 28.79 8.49 -8.14
CA LEU A 240 27.97 7.86 -7.10
C LEU A 240 27.18 8.89 -6.30
N LYS A 241 27.75 10.08 -6.08
CA LYS A 241 27.07 11.17 -5.41
C LYS A 241 25.83 11.61 -6.19
N GLU A 242 25.95 11.83 -7.49
CA GLU A 242 24.81 12.19 -8.36
C GLU A 242 23.70 11.14 -8.32
N GLN A 243 24.05 9.85 -8.35
CA GLN A 243 23.09 8.74 -8.21
C GLN A 243 22.36 8.75 -6.85
N LEU A 244 23.09 9.03 -5.77
CA LEU A 244 22.51 9.08 -4.42
C LEU A 244 21.68 10.35 -4.20
N ASP A 245 22.11 11.50 -4.71
CA ASP A 245 21.38 12.77 -4.64
C ASP A 245 20.02 12.64 -5.36
N LEU A 246 20.00 12.07 -6.57
CA LEU A 246 18.75 11.76 -7.29
C LEU A 246 17.83 10.84 -6.49
N ALA A 247 18.36 9.76 -5.93
CA ALA A 247 17.60 8.83 -5.11
C ALA A 247 17.03 9.49 -3.85
N GLU A 248 17.79 10.39 -3.22
CA GLU A 248 17.36 11.12 -2.02
C GLU A 248 16.20 12.06 -2.36
N GLU A 249 16.29 12.81 -3.45
CA GLU A 249 15.20 13.68 -3.94
C GLU A 249 13.89 12.91 -4.17
N LEU A 250 13.96 11.74 -4.82
CA LEU A 250 12.77 10.90 -5.07
C LEU A 250 12.13 10.40 -3.76
N LEU A 251 12.96 10.11 -2.76
CA LEU A 251 12.53 9.63 -1.46
C LEU A 251 11.93 10.76 -0.60
N ILE A 252 12.51 11.97 -0.65
CA ILE A 252 11.97 13.18 0.00
C ILE A 252 10.53 13.43 -0.46
N ASP A 253 10.26 13.46 -1.77
CA ASP A 253 8.90 13.70 -2.27
C ASP A 253 7.89 12.64 -1.79
N ILE A 254 8.33 11.39 -1.60
CA ILE A 254 7.48 10.35 -1.00
C ILE A 254 7.27 10.64 0.49
N ALA A 255 8.33 10.90 1.23
CA ALA A 255 8.28 11.12 2.68
C ALA A 255 7.45 12.36 3.03
N ASP A 256 7.60 13.46 2.31
CA ASP A 256 6.80 14.69 2.45
C ASP A 256 5.32 14.38 2.27
N SER A 257 4.94 13.60 1.25
CA SER A 257 3.54 13.24 1.02
C SER A 257 2.90 12.49 2.20
N TRP A 258 3.71 11.74 2.96
CA TRP A 258 3.28 11.03 4.16
C TRP A 258 3.32 11.90 5.41
N ALA A 259 4.33 12.76 5.56
CA ALA A 259 4.47 13.67 6.69
C ALA A 259 3.37 14.74 6.69
N GLU A 260 2.99 15.24 5.51
CA GLU A 260 1.96 16.26 5.31
C GLU A 260 0.54 15.66 5.17
N ALA A 261 0.34 14.39 5.52
CA ALA A 261 -0.95 13.73 5.34
C ALA A 261 -2.07 14.42 6.13
N GLU A 262 -1.77 14.93 7.33
CA GLU A 262 -2.72 15.65 8.19
C GLU A 262 -3.24 16.93 7.52
N ASP A 263 -2.39 17.65 6.79
CA ASP A 263 -2.77 18.86 6.05
C ASP A 263 -3.75 18.57 4.89
N LYS A 264 -3.90 17.30 4.51
CA LYS A 264 -4.85 16.85 3.48
C LYS A 264 -6.18 16.39 4.06
N VAL A 265 -6.41 16.53 5.37
CA VAL A 265 -7.72 16.30 5.99
C VAL A 265 -8.55 17.56 5.85
N GLU A 266 -9.62 17.50 5.05
CA GLU A 266 -10.63 18.57 5.02
C GLU A 266 -11.78 18.17 5.96
N GLU A 267 -12.08 19.03 6.94
CA GLU A 267 -13.29 18.91 7.75
C GLU A 267 -14.50 19.36 6.92
N PRO A 268 -15.51 18.49 6.73
CA PRO A 268 -16.66 18.89 5.95
C PRO A 268 -17.56 19.84 6.73
N GLU A 269 -18.11 20.81 6.01
CA GLU A 269 -19.20 21.65 6.47
C GLU A 269 -20.41 20.76 6.80
N MET A 270 -20.84 20.78 8.06
CA MET A 270 -21.98 19.99 8.53
C MET A 270 -23.29 20.62 8.06
N PRO A 271 -24.30 19.83 7.68
CA PRO A 271 -25.55 20.36 7.16
C PRO A 271 -26.45 20.90 8.28
N ASP A 272 -27.32 21.86 7.94
CA ASP A 272 -28.36 22.42 8.84
C ASP A 272 -29.60 21.50 8.98
N PHE A 273 -29.55 20.30 8.40
CA PHE A 273 -30.62 19.30 8.49
C PHE A 273 -30.14 18.03 9.22
N PRO A 274 -31.06 17.28 9.86
CA PRO A 274 -30.70 16.07 10.59
C PRO A 274 -30.03 15.03 9.68
N LEU A 275 -29.11 14.28 10.27
CA LEU A 275 -28.49 13.12 9.64
C LEU A 275 -29.25 11.85 10.03
N PHE A 276 -29.16 10.84 9.17
CA PHE A 276 -29.74 9.54 9.44
C PHE A 276 -29.19 8.94 10.76
N GLY A 277 -30.08 8.43 11.61
CA GLY A 277 -29.77 7.97 12.96
C GLY A 277 -29.89 9.03 14.07
N SER A 278 -30.11 10.31 13.71
CA SER A 278 -30.33 11.41 14.68
C SER A 278 -31.80 11.86 14.73
N GLU A 279 -32.74 10.98 14.42
CA GLU A 279 -34.16 11.31 14.30
C GLU A 279 -34.80 11.63 15.66
N THR A 280 -35.59 12.70 15.69
CA THR A 280 -36.53 13.03 16.77
C THR A 280 -37.92 13.24 16.18
N ASP A 281 -38.95 13.33 17.03
CA ASP A 281 -40.30 13.60 16.57
C ASP A 281 -40.44 14.97 15.88
N GLU A 282 -39.60 15.93 16.26
CA GLU A 282 -39.56 17.29 15.70
C GLU A 282 -38.85 17.34 14.35
N ASN A 283 -37.77 16.57 14.15
CA ASN A 283 -36.91 16.71 12.97
C ASN A 283 -37.16 15.66 11.86
N LYS A 284 -37.93 14.60 12.13
CA LYS A 284 -38.14 13.48 11.19
C LYS A 284 -38.70 13.90 9.82
N ALA A 285 -39.49 14.97 9.77
CA ALA A 285 -40.03 15.50 8.51
C ALA A 285 -38.91 16.12 7.64
N GLN A 286 -37.98 16.85 8.26
CA GLN A 286 -36.82 17.44 7.59
C GLN A 286 -35.86 16.35 7.10
N LEU A 287 -35.65 15.30 7.90
CA LEU A 287 -34.86 14.15 7.45
C LEU A 287 -35.50 13.46 6.24
N ALA A 288 -36.81 13.23 6.26
CA ALA A 288 -37.51 12.61 5.14
C ALA A 288 -37.38 13.43 3.85
N GLU A 289 -37.43 14.76 3.95
CA GLU A 289 -37.16 15.65 2.81
C GLU A 289 -35.72 15.51 2.30
N SER A 290 -34.74 15.45 3.21
CA SER A 290 -33.32 15.26 2.90
C SER A 290 -33.06 13.92 2.19
N ILE A 291 -33.69 12.84 2.66
CA ILE A 291 -33.63 11.51 2.03
C ILE A 291 -34.22 11.54 0.61
N GLU A 292 -35.36 12.20 0.41
CA GLU A 292 -35.99 12.29 -0.92
C GLU A 292 -35.15 13.13 -1.90
N LYS A 293 -34.48 14.19 -1.43
CA LYS A 293 -33.49 14.93 -2.24
C LYS A 293 -32.32 14.04 -2.62
N GLY A 294 -31.75 13.30 -1.65
CA GLY A 294 -30.66 12.36 -1.89
C GLY A 294 -31.00 11.28 -2.91
N LYS A 295 -32.21 10.73 -2.83
CA LYS A 295 -32.72 9.76 -3.80
C LYS A 295 -32.75 10.32 -5.21
N LYS A 296 -33.26 11.54 -5.40
CA LYS A 296 -33.31 12.22 -6.71
C LYS A 296 -31.91 12.45 -7.27
N LEU A 297 -30.97 12.88 -6.42
CA LEU A 297 -29.57 13.07 -6.81
C LEU A 297 -28.92 11.74 -7.24
N PHE A 298 -29.16 10.67 -6.48
CA PHE A 298 -28.55 9.35 -6.73
C PHE A 298 -28.91 8.78 -8.11
N VAL A 299 -30.18 8.89 -8.51
CA VAL A 299 -30.66 8.46 -9.84
C VAL A 299 -30.46 9.52 -10.92
N GLY A 300 -30.25 10.77 -10.52
CA GLY A 300 -30.06 11.92 -11.38
C GLY A 300 -28.71 11.91 -12.11
N ASN A 301 -28.60 12.76 -13.13
CA ASN A 301 -27.39 12.85 -13.94
C ASN A 301 -26.26 13.67 -13.29
N ASP A 302 -26.58 14.50 -12.29
CA ASP A 302 -25.59 15.35 -11.63
C ASP A 302 -24.63 14.52 -10.77
N ALA A 303 -25.15 13.57 -9.97
CA ALA A 303 -24.33 12.61 -9.23
C ALA A 303 -24.03 11.34 -10.04
N ALA A 304 -24.97 10.93 -10.92
CA ALA A 304 -24.85 9.76 -11.81
C ALA A 304 -24.52 8.43 -11.09
N CYS A 305 -24.83 8.30 -9.80
CA CYS A 305 -24.49 7.14 -8.99
C CYS A 305 -25.12 5.85 -9.52
N ALA A 306 -26.37 5.94 -9.98
CA ALA A 306 -27.12 4.81 -10.53
C ALA A 306 -26.53 4.21 -11.81
N LYS A 307 -25.63 4.91 -12.55
CA LYS A 307 -24.97 4.33 -13.72
C LYS A 307 -24.13 3.10 -13.38
N CYS A 308 -23.50 3.11 -12.21
CA CYS A 308 -22.70 2.01 -11.69
C CYS A 308 -23.46 1.21 -10.63
N HIS A 309 -24.13 1.88 -9.68
CA HIS A 309 -24.80 1.21 -8.57
C HIS A 309 -26.22 0.70 -8.89
N GLY A 310 -26.80 1.11 -10.01
CA GLY A 310 -28.19 0.82 -10.41
C GLY A 310 -29.21 1.64 -9.61
N GLU A 311 -30.42 1.82 -10.15
CA GLU A 311 -31.51 2.48 -9.41
C GLU A 311 -31.93 1.69 -8.16
N SER A 312 -31.71 0.37 -8.16
CA SER A 312 -31.94 -0.50 -7.00
C SER A 312 -30.85 -0.36 -5.92
N ALA A 313 -29.74 0.34 -6.24
CA ALA A 313 -28.54 0.46 -5.42
C ALA A 313 -27.84 -0.87 -5.09
N LYS A 314 -28.12 -1.95 -5.84
CA LYS A 314 -27.56 -3.29 -5.60
C LYS A 314 -26.25 -3.58 -6.35
N GLY A 315 -25.71 -2.59 -7.06
CA GLY A 315 -24.53 -2.76 -7.91
C GLY A 315 -24.85 -3.37 -9.27
N ASP A 316 -26.09 -3.18 -9.73
CA ASP A 316 -26.66 -3.69 -10.99
C ASP A 316 -26.83 -2.57 -12.03
N GLY A 317 -26.01 -1.53 -11.95
CA GLY A 317 -26.03 -0.43 -12.90
C GLY A 317 -25.70 -0.87 -14.33
N PRO A 318 -26.20 -0.13 -15.34
CA PRO A 318 -26.02 -0.50 -16.75
C PRO A 318 -24.57 -0.36 -17.25
N GLN A 319 -23.71 0.37 -16.53
CA GLN A 319 -22.29 0.50 -16.89
C GLN A 319 -21.54 -0.79 -16.55
N ALA A 320 -20.83 -1.34 -17.55
CA ALA A 320 -20.00 -2.52 -17.35
C ALA A 320 -18.94 -2.27 -16.27
N PRO A 321 -18.68 -3.24 -15.36
CA PRO A 321 -17.62 -3.11 -14.38
C PRO A 321 -16.26 -2.93 -15.05
N ASP A 322 -15.56 -1.89 -14.62
CA ASP A 322 -14.20 -1.57 -15.05
C ASP A 322 -13.18 -2.13 -14.05
N TYR A 323 -11.89 -2.04 -14.34
CA TYR A 323 -10.80 -2.58 -13.52
C TYR A 323 -10.22 -1.53 -12.59
N ASP A 324 -9.63 -2.00 -11.49
CA ASP A 324 -8.93 -1.14 -10.56
C ASP A 324 -7.58 -0.66 -11.10
N ASP A 325 -7.03 0.37 -10.47
CA ASP A 325 -5.79 0.99 -10.97
C ASP A 325 -4.61 0.03 -10.92
N TRP A 326 -4.60 -0.91 -9.96
CA TRP A 326 -3.58 -1.95 -9.85
C TRP A 326 -3.57 -2.89 -11.05
N THR A 327 -4.74 -3.29 -11.55
CA THR A 327 -4.85 -4.08 -12.77
C THR A 327 -4.45 -3.26 -13.98
N LYS A 328 -4.96 -2.02 -14.09
CA LYS A 328 -4.69 -1.14 -15.25
C LYS A 328 -3.22 -0.77 -15.40
N ASP A 329 -2.49 -0.70 -14.28
CA ASP A 329 -1.09 -0.27 -14.23
C ASP A 329 -0.17 -1.06 -15.17
N TRP A 330 -0.36 -2.37 -15.25
CA TRP A 330 0.43 -3.28 -16.08
C TRP A 330 -0.38 -3.88 -17.23
N THR A 331 -1.56 -3.31 -17.53
CA THR A 331 -2.41 -3.74 -18.65
C THR A 331 -2.81 -2.55 -19.51
N ALA A 332 -3.97 -1.94 -19.25
CA ALA A 332 -4.58 -0.93 -20.10
C ALA A 332 -3.67 0.30 -20.30
N LYS A 333 -2.86 0.68 -19.30
CA LYS A 333 -1.92 1.80 -19.41
C LYS A 333 -0.78 1.54 -20.39
N ILE A 334 -0.44 0.28 -20.63
CA ILE A 334 0.61 -0.14 -21.57
C ILE A 334 0.02 -0.70 -22.88
N GLY A 335 -1.26 -0.40 -23.16
CA GLY A 335 -1.93 -0.82 -24.39
C GLY A 335 -2.49 -2.25 -24.40
N ILE A 336 -2.30 -3.04 -23.33
CA ILE A 336 -2.77 -4.42 -23.23
C ILE A 336 -4.18 -4.45 -22.62
N LYS A 337 -5.13 -5.14 -23.28
CA LYS A 337 -6.48 -5.28 -22.72
C LYS A 337 -6.47 -6.25 -21.54
N PRO A 338 -7.13 -5.93 -20.40
CA PRO A 338 -7.23 -6.86 -19.26
C PRO A 338 -7.93 -8.20 -19.55
N THR A 339 -8.55 -8.34 -20.72
CA THR A 339 -9.20 -9.58 -21.19
C THR A 339 -8.34 -10.37 -22.17
N ASP A 340 -7.18 -9.87 -22.59
CA ASP A 340 -6.30 -10.55 -23.54
C ASP A 340 -5.40 -11.56 -22.82
N THR A 341 -5.82 -12.82 -22.76
CA THR A 341 -5.11 -13.81 -21.95
C THR A 341 -3.70 -14.13 -22.44
N GLU A 342 -3.44 -14.01 -23.74
CA GLU A 342 -2.14 -14.36 -24.33
C GLU A 342 -1.10 -13.27 -24.04
N GLU A 343 -1.45 -12.00 -24.30
CA GLU A 343 -0.56 -10.86 -24.01
C GLU A 343 -0.29 -10.70 -22.51
N LEU A 344 -1.20 -11.16 -21.65
CA LEU A 344 -1.01 -11.11 -20.20
C LEU A 344 -0.06 -12.18 -19.66
N LEU A 345 0.23 -13.27 -20.39
CA LEU A 345 1.06 -14.38 -19.86
C LEU A 345 2.42 -13.92 -19.30
N PRO A 346 3.21 -13.08 -19.98
CA PRO A 346 4.49 -12.60 -19.46
C PRO A 346 4.37 -11.76 -18.18
N LEU A 347 3.25 -11.04 -18.03
CA LEU A 347 2.94 -10.19 -16.88
C LEU A 347 2.50 -11.06 -15.69
N LEU A 348 1.61 -12.03 -15.93
CA LEU A 348 1.19 -13.00 -14.92
C LEU A 348 2.37 -13.80 -14.37
N ALA A 349 3.31 -14.20 -15.24
CA ALA A 349 4.54 -14.88 -14.85
C ALA A 349 5.46 -14.05 -13.94
N ARG A 350 5.29 -12.72 -13.91
CA ARG A 350 6.07 -11.77 -13.10
C ARG A 350 5.29 -11.22 -11.89
N GLY A 351 4.18 -11.87 -11.54
CA GLY A 351 3.39 -11.54 -10.37
C GLY A 351 2.09 -10.78 -10.67
N GLY A 352 1.70 -10.62 -11.93
CA GLY A 352 0.36 -10.18 -12.27
C GLY A 352 -0.68 -11.17 -11.72
N LEU A 353 -1.69 -10.67 -11.01
CA LEU A 353 -2.87 -11.46 -10.68
C LEU A 353 -3.87 -11.39 -11.84
N LYS A 354 -4.68 -12.44 -12.01
CA LYS A 354 -5.71 -12.46 -13.05
C LYS A 354 -6.64 -11.24 -12.91
N PRO A 355 -6.81 -10.39 -13.94
CA PRO A 355 -7.69 -9.22 -13.87
C PRO A 355 -9.09 -9.55 -13.36
N GLN A 356 -9.55 -8.84 -12.33
CA GLN A 356 -10.91 -8.95 -11.79
C GLN A 356 -11.68 -7.64 -12.03
N PRO A 357 -12.81 -7.66 -12.76
CA PRO A 357 -13.65 -6.48 -12.89
C PRO A 357 -14.16 -6.03 -11.51
N LEU A 358 -14.02 -4.75 -11.20
CA LEU A 358 -14.40 -4.17 -9.93
C LEU A 358 -15.90 -3.89 -9.91
N LYS A 359 -16.66 -4.82 -9.33
CA LYS A 359 -18.11 -4.70 -9.21
C LYS A 359 -18.49 -3.66 -8.14
N PRO A 360 -19.39 -2.71 -8.45
CA PRO A 360 -19.98 -1.83 -7.45
C PRO A 360 -20.67 -2.62 -6.33
N ARG A 361 -20.68 -2.04 -5.14
CA ARG A 361 -21.26 -2.67 -3.94
C ARG A 361 -22.78 -2.68 -4.00
N ASN A 362 -23.35 -3.73 -3.39
CA ASN A 362 -24.73 -3.71 -2.97
C ASN A 362 -24.87 -2.82 -1.72
N ILE A 363 -25.35 -1.59 -1.92
CA ILE A 363 -25.54 -0.59 -0.86
C ILE A 363 -26.65 -1.03 0.09
N VAL A 364 -27.70 -1.65 -0.44
CA VAL A 364 -28.84 -2.13 0.36
C VAL A 364 -28.40 -3.15 1.41
N ALA A 365 -27.36 -3.95 1.13
CA ALA A 365 -26.82 -4.89 2.13
C ALA A 365 -26.09 -4.21 3.32
N GLY A 366 -25.76 -2.92 3.23
CA GLY A 366 -25.16 -2.15 4.34
C GLY A 366 -23.69 -2.45 4.64
N TYR A 367 -23.01 -3.32 3.89
CA TYR A 367 -21.59 -3.64 4.09
C TYR A 367 -20.67 -2.60 3.44
N PHE A 368 -20.64 -1.40 4.02
CA PHE A 368 -19.72 -0.33 3.65
C PHE A 368 -18.29 -0.67 4.08
N ARG A 369 -17.32 -0.40 3.21
CA ARG A 369 -15.90 -0.51 3.53
C ARG A 369 -15.32 0.87 3.76
N GLY A 370 -14.52 1.00 4.81
CA GLY A 370 -13.95 2.28 5.22
C GLY A 370 -14.85 3.11 6.13
N GLY A 371 -15.75 2.45 6.87
CA GLY A 371 -16.62 3.09 7.86
C GLY A 371 -18.09 3.15 7.46
N ARG A 372 -18.96 3.37 8.44
CA ARG A 372 -20.42 3.46 8.27
C ARG A 372 -21.02 4.72 8.89
N GLU A 373 -20.20 5.55 9.53
CA GLU A 373 -20.68 6.83 10.04
C GLU A 373 -21.03 7.74 8.87
N PRO A 374 -21.97 8.69 9.03
CA PRO A 374 -22.32 9.64 7.97
C PRO A 374 -21.08 10.33 7.36
N ILE A 375 -20.11 10.68 8.20
CA ILE A 375 -18.83 11.28 7.80
C ILE A 375 -17.97 10.37 6.90
N ASP A 376 -18.00 9.06 7.11
CA ASP A 376 -17.20 8.10 6.34
C ASP A 376 -17.74 8.00 4.91
N LEU A 377 -19.07 7.93 4.79
CA LEU A 377 -19.78 7.91 3.52
C LEU A 377 -19.61 9.23 2.79
N TYR A 378 -19.73 10.36 3.50
CA TYR A 378 -19.45 11.68 2.94
C TYR A 378 -18.08 11.70 2.27
N ARG A 379 -17.02 11.27 2.97
CA ARG A 379 -15.66 11.24 2.43
C ARG A 379 -15.53 10.33 1.20
N ARG A 380 -16.22 9.17 1.16
CA ARG A 380 -16.21 8.27 -0.01
C ARG A 380 -16.87 8.92 -1.23
N ILE A 381 -17.92 9.71 -1.03
CA ILE A 381 -18.59 10.42 -2.12
C ILE A 381 -17.75 11.61 -2.57
N ARG A 382 -17.33 12.46 -1.62
CA ARG A 382 -16.56 13.68 -1.86
C ARG A 382 -15.23 13.44 -2.57
N TYR A 383 -14.45 12.45 -2.12
CA TYR A 383 -13.11 12.16 -2.65
C TYR A 383 -13.07 10.95 -3.58
N GLY A 384 -14.17 10.22 -3.68
CA GLY A 384 -14.19 8.92 -4.34
C GLY A 384 -13.39 7.88 -3.55
N ILE A 385 -13.11 6.76 -4.21
CA ILE A 385 -12.27 5.70 -3.65
C ILE A 385 -10.99 5.61 -4.51
N PRO A 386 -9.83 6.09 -4.02
CA PRO A 386 -8.57 6.03 -4.75
C PRO A 386 -8.20 4.59 -5.15
N GLY A 387 -7.68 4.41 -6.36
CA GLY A 387 -7.38 3.10 -6.91
C GLY A 387 -8.60 2.31 -7.40
N ALA A 388 -9.83 2.74 -7.08
CA ALA A 388 -11.06 2.19 -7.61
C ALA A 388 -11.64 3.10 -8.71
N THR A 389 -12.63 2.57 -9.42
CA THR A 389 -13.37 3.26 -10.47
C THR A 389 -14.41 4.24 -9.93
N MET A 390 -14.57 4.34 -8.60
CA MET A 390 -15.47 5.31 -7.95
C MET A 390 -14.78 6.68 -7.89
N PRO A 391 -15.24 7.66 -8.70
CA PRO A 391 -14.61 8.97 -8.79
C PRO A 391 -14.98 9.85 -7.59
N ALA A 392 -14.26 10.95 -7.43
CA ALA A 392 -14.69 12.05 -6.56
C ALA A 392 -15.95 12.71 -7.13
N ALA A 393 -16.88 13.10 -6.26
CA ALA A 393 -18.00 13.94 -6.64
C ALA A 393 -17.51 15.26 -7.24
N ALA A 394 -18.08 15.65 -8.39
CA ALA A 394 -17.80 16.93 -9.01
C ALA A 394 -18.56 18.03 -8.25
N LEU A 395 -17.85 18.82 -7.45
CA LEU A 395 -18.46 19.94 -6.72
C LEU A 395 -18.75 21.12 -7.65
N SER A 396 -19.92 21.72 -7.47
CA SER A 396 -20.29 22.95 -8.15
C SER A 396 -19.42 24.12 -7.66
N GLN A 397 -18.98 24.97 -8.59
CA GLN A 397 -18.13 26.15 -8.31
C GLN A 397 -18.94 27.44 -8.13
N GLY A 398 -20.27 27.34 -7.93
CA GLY A 398 -21.14 28.48 -7.73
C GLY A 398 -22.58 28.22 -8.14
N GLU A 399 -23.50 29.09 -7.76
CA GLU A 399 -24.93 28.95 -8.07
C GLU A 399 -25.16 28.83 -9.59
N GLY A 400 -25.89 27.78 -9.99
CA GLY A 400 -26.25 27.53 -11.39
C GLY A 400 -25.16 26.86 -12.25
N LEU A 401 -23.99 26.52 -11.67
CA LEU A 401 -22.96 25.76 -12.36
C LEU A 401 -23.14 24.24 -12.16
N PRO A 402 -22.75 23.41 -13.16
CA PRO A 402 -22.81 21.95 -13.04
C PRO A 402 -22.01 21.43 -11.85
N GLY A 403 -22.55 20.42 -11.16
CA GLY A 403 -21.92 19.76 -10.01
C GLY A 403 -22.83 19.72 -8.79
N LEU A 404 -22.35 19.06 -7.73
CA LEU A 404 -23.05 18.91 -6.46
C LEU A 404 -22.60 20.00 -5.48
N THR A 405 -23.52 20.47 -4.64
CA THR A 405 -23.20 21.30 -3.48
C THR A 405 -22.75 20.45 -2.29
N ASN A 406 -22.23 21.08 -1.23
CA ASN A 406 -21.91 20.36 0.02
C ASN A 406 -23.16 19.70 0.62
N ASP A 407 -24.30 20.39 0.63
CA ASP A 407 -25.58 19.86 1.11
C ASP A 407 -26.07 18.67 0.27
N ASP A 408 -25.86 18.69 -1.05
CA ASP A 408 -26.22 17.56 -1.91
C ASP A 408 -25.47 16.28 -1.53
N LEU A 409 -24.21 16.40 -1.10
CA LEU A 409 -23.45 15.25 -0.61
C LEU A 409 -24.07 14.67 0.66
N TRP A 410 -24.51 15.52 1.59
CA TRP A 410 -25.19 15.07 2.82
C TRP A 410 -26.58 14.50 2.56
N HIS A 411 -27.32 15.05 1.61
CA HIS A 411 -28.57 14.45 1.12
C HIS A 411 -28.33 13.03 0.58
N LEU A 412 -27.28 12.83 -0.23
CA LEU A 412 -26.86 11.51 -0.72
C LEU A 412 -26.51 10.55 0.42
N VAL A 413 -25.76 11.02 1.44
CA VAL A 413 -25.42 10.22 2.63
C VAL A 413 -26.68 9.74 3.35
N ASN A 414 -27.62 10.65 3.62
CA ASN A 414 -28.89 10.31 4.27
C ASN A 414 -29.67 9.28 3.47
N TYR A 415 -29.75 9.43 2.14
CA TYR A 415 -30.41 8.46 1.29
C TYR A 415 -29.73 7.09 1.34
N ILE A 416 -28.41 7.03 1.18
CA ILE A 416 -27.63 5.78 1.20
C ILE A 416 -27.79 5.01 2.50
N LEU A 417 -27.76 5.72 3.64
CA LEU A 417 -27.98 5.10 4.95
C LEU A 417 -29.44 4.64 5.11
N SER A 418 -30.42 5.39 4.60
CA SER A 418 -31.84 5.05 4.71
C SER A 418 -32.27 3.79 3.96
N ILE A 419 -31.55 3.43 2.90
CA ILE A 419 -31.83 2.23 2.09
C ILE A 419 -30.98 1.03 2.50
N ALA A 420 -30.02 1.21 3.41
CA ALA A 420 -29.23 0.11 3.93
C ALA A 420 -30.06 -0.72 4.93
N GLU A 421 -30.15 -2.03 4.72
CA GLU A 421 -30.89 -2.99 5.57
C GLU A 421 -30.11 -3.35 6.85
N ILE A 422 -29.44 -2.36 7.45
CA ILE A 422 -28.76 -2.48 8.73
C ILE A 422 -29.21 -1.33 9.64
N PRO A 423 -29.23 -1.52 10.97
CA PRO A 423 -29.52 -0.43 11.89
C PRO A 423 -28.60 0.76 11.64
N ALA A 424 -29.11 1.97 11.92
CA ALA A 424 -28.30 3.17 11.93
C ALA A 424 -27.03 2.96 12.79
N PRO A 425 -25.91 3.59 12.43
CA PRO A 425 -24.72 3.55 13.27
C PRO A 425 -25.09 4.02 14.68
N ALA A 426 -24.55 3.34 15.71
CA ALA A 426 -24.77 3.79 17.07
C ALA A 426 -24.16 5.21 17.20
N PRO A 427 -24.81 6.14 17.93
CA PRO A 427 -24.19 7.43 18.23
C PRO A 427 -22.82 7.16 18.85
N ALA A 428 -21.78 7.85 18.37
CA ALA A 428 -20.43 7.68 18.91
C ALA A 428 -20.42 7.98 20.42
N GLU A 429 -20.52 6.95 21.25
CA GLU A 429 -20.30 7.08 22.69
C GLU A 429 -18.82 7.42 22.90
N GLY A 430 -18.54 8.68 23.23
CA GLY A 430 -17.20 9.10 23.65
C GLY A 430 -16.28 9.66 22.57
N ALA A 431 -16.79 10.45 21.63
CA ALA A 431 -15.95 11.47 20.98
C ALA A 431 -15.52 12.51 22.05
N VAL A 432 -14.55 12.12 22.89
CA VAL A 432 -13.71 13.10 23.56
C VAL A 432 -13.01 13.84 22.44
N SER A 433 -13.27 15.13 22.33
CA SER A 433 -12.46 16.03 21.53
C SER A 433 -11.00 15.86 21.98
N VAL A 434 -10.23 15.05 21.28
CA VAL A 434 -8.78 15.11 21.39
C VAL A 434 -8.40 16.32 20.55
N ALA A 435 -8.57 17.50 21.15
CA ALA A 435 -7.77 18.64 20.74
C ALA A 435 -6.30 18.22 20.89
N PRO A 436 -5.43 18.51 19.91
CA PRO A 436 -4.01 18.27 20.07
C PRO A 436 -3.54 19.00 21.34
N GLU A 437 -2.93 18.27 22.28
CA GLU A 437 -2.21 18.88 23.39
C GLU A 437 -1.12 19.77 22.78
N ALA A 438 -1.26 21.08 22.96
CA ALA A 438 -0.25 22.03 22.53
C ALA A 438 1.11 21.65 23.17
N PRO A 439 2.22 21.69 22.43
CA PRO A 439 3.52 21.35 22.97
C PRO A 439 3.83 22.27 24.15
N ALA A 440 4.22 21.66 25.27
CA ALA A 440 4.62 22.36 26.48
C ALA A 440 5.76 23.34 26.15
N THR A 441 5.47 24.64 26.23
CA THR A 441 6.48 25.69 26.17
C THR A 441 7.50 25.47 27.27
N THR A 442 8.71 25.06 26.90
CA THR A 442 9.87 25.08 27.78
C THR A 442 10.23 26.54 28.06
N ALA A 443 10.00 26.97 29.29
CA ALA A 443 10.47 28.26 29.76
C ALA A 443 12.00 28.26 29.83
N ALA A 444 12.61 29.18 29.08
CA ALA A 444 14.02 29.50 29.20
C ALA A 444 14.36 29.95 30.64
N LYS A 445 15.46 29.41 31.16
CA LYS A 445 16.27 30.04 32.21
C LYS A 445 17.73 29.86 31.90
#